data_AF-A0A944IXN3-F1
#
_entry.id   AF-A0A944IXN3-F1
#
_cell.length_a   1.000
_cell.length_b   1.000
_cell.length_c   1.000
_cell.angle_alpha   90.00
_cell.angle_beta   90.00
_cell.angle_gamma   90.00
#
_symmetry.space_group_name_H-M   'P 1'
#
loop_
_entity.id
_entity.type
_entity.pdbx_description
1 polymer ?
#
loop_
_entity_poly.entity_id
_entity_poly.type
_entity_poly.pdbx_seq_one_letter_code
_entity_poly.pdbx_strand_id
1 'polypeptide(L)'
;MYTTIAALQILIALAFLSIPLVRNRYGARAQAAVEAELSRQGVRTTVMAENGMHVDADGHETWAPVGIALALAVPAVAGLAGSGWAGTVSWTVAGPP
;
A
#
# COMPACT_ATOMS: atom_id res chain seq x y z
N MET A 1 -20.83 -5.06 -17.11
CA MET A 1 -20.85 -4.17 -15.93
C MET A 1 -20.06 -4.74 -14.76
N TYR A 2 -20.34 -5.97 -14.33
CA TYR A 2 -19.64 -6.62 -13.19
C TYR A 2 -18.13 -6.80 -13.40
N THR A 3 -17.70 -7.23 -14.59
CA THR A 3 -16.28 -7.40 -14.94
C THR A 3 -15.49 -6.10 -14.88
N THR A 4 -16.08 -4.97 -15.29
CA THR A 4 -15.44 -3.65 -15.26
C THR A 4 -15.20 -3.18 -13.83
N ILE A 5 -16.18 -3.40 -12.94
CA ILE A 5 -16.07 -3.06 -11.51
C ILE A 5 -14.96 -3.88 -10.85
N ALA A 6 -14.94 -5.19 -11.09
CA ALA A 6 -13.89 -6.06 -10.55
C ALA A 6 -12.50 -5.69 -11.07
N ALA A 7 -12.37 -5.35 -12.35
CA ALA A 7 -11.12 -4.87 -12.93
C ALA A 7 -10.62 -3.58 -12.23
N LEU A 8 -11.52 -2.61 -12.01
CA LEU A 8 -11.18 -1.38 -11.29
C LEU A 8 -10.75 -1.65 -9.84
N GLN A 9 -11.46 -2.53 -9.12
CA GLN A 9 -11.09 -2.92 -7.76
C GLN A 9 -9.69 -3.54 -7.70
N ILE A 10 -9.35 -4.43 -8.63
CA ILE A 10 -8.02 -5.04 -8.71
C ILE A 10 -6.95 -4.00 -9.02
N LEU A 11 -7.20 -3.10 -9.98
CA LEU A 11 -6.24 -2.03 -10.31
C LEU A 11 -5.98 -1.11 -9.12
N ILE A 12 -7.02 -0.72 -8.38
CA ILE A 12 -6.88 0.10 -7.18
C ILE A 12 -6.13 -0.68 -6.09
N ALA A 13 -6.44 -1.96 -5.88
CA ALA A 13 -5.72 -2.81 -4.93
C ALA A 13 -4.21 -2.89 -5.26
N LEU A 14 -3.87 -3.08 -6.54
CA LEU A 14 -2.49 -3.08 -7.01
C LEU A 14 -1.81 -1.73 -6.82
N ALA A 15 -2.52 -0.62 -7.03
CA ALA A 15 -2.01 0.72 -6.75
C ALA A 15 -1.65 0.88 -5.27
N PHE A 16 -2.49 0.42 -4.34
CA PHE A 16 -2.17 0.43 -2.92
C PHE A 16 -0.99 -0.49 -2.55
N LEU A 17 -0.89 -1.67 -3.15
CA LEU A 17 0.25 -2.58 -2.97
C LEU A 17 1.57 -2.03 -3.53
N SER A 18 1.50 -1.13 -4.52
CA SER A 18 2.70 -0.51 -5.09
C SER A 18 3.46 0.32 -4.04
N ILE A 19 2.75 0.94 -3.09
CA ILE A 19 3.35 1.80 -2.05
C ILE A 19 4.36 1.02 -1.18
N PRO A 20 3.97 -0.06 -0.47
CA PRO A 20 4.93 -0.82 0.32
C PRO A 20 5.95 -1.55 -0.54
N LEU A 21 5.62 -1.92 -1.78
CA LEU A 21 6.55 -2.60 -2.68
C LEU A 21 7.70 -1.68 -3.14
N VAL A 22 7.36 -0.45 -3.56
CA VAL A 22 8.33 0.59 -3.91
C VAL A 22 9.16 0.96 -2.66
N ARG A 23 8.50 1.17 -1.52
CA ARG A 23 9.20 1.48 -0.25
C ARG A 23 10.17 0.38 0.15
N ASN A 24 9.76 -0.89 0.12
CA ASN A 24 10.63 -2.03 0.43
C ASN A 24 11.82 -2.12 -0.55
N ARG A 25 11.59 -1.84 -1.84
CA ARG A 25 12.63 -1.99 -2.88
C ARG A 25 13.65 -0.85 -2.91
N TYR A 26 13.20 0.37 -2.60
CA TYR A 26 13.97 1.60 -2.82
C TYR A 26 14.21 2.42 -1.55
N GLY A 27 13.53 2.13 -0.43
CA GLY A 27 13.59 2.91 0.81
C GLY A 27 15.01 3.17 1.28
N ALA A 28 15.82 2.13 1.48
CA ALA A 28 17.20 2.28 1.95
C ALA A 28 18.09 3.12 1.01
N ARG A 29 17.87 3.01 -0.32
CA ARG A 29 18.58 3.85 -1.29
C ARG A 29 18.12 5.30 -1.24
N ALA A 30 16.82 5.51 -1.08
CA ALA A 30 16.25 6.85 -0.95
C ALA A 30 16.72 7.52 0.35
N GLN A 31 16.76 6.79 1.47
CA GLN A 31 17.30 7.25 2.74
C GLN A 31 18.77 7.68 2.60
N ALA A 32 19.62 6.82 2.04
CA ALA A 32 21.03 7.14 1.82
C ALA A 32 21.24 8.35 0.88
N ALA A 33 20.38 8.50 -0.14
CA ALA A 33 20.43 9.67 -1.03
C ALA A 33 20.06 10.97 -0.30
N VAL A 34 19.08 10.92 0.61
CA VAL A 34 18.72 12.07 1.44
C VAL A 34 19.86 12.42 2.41
N GLU A 35 20.47 11.45 3.07
CA GLU A 35 21.61 11.68 3.96
C GLU A 35 22.81 12.25 3.22
N ALA A 36 23.08 11.79 2.00
CA ALA A 36 24.13 12.36 1.15
C ALA A 36 23.85 13.84 0.81
N GLU A 37 22.60 14.17 0.49
CA GLU A 37 22.19 15.55 0.20
C GLU A 37 22.25 16.45 1.45
N LEU A 38 21.86 15.93 2.62
CA LEU A 38 22.00 16.63 3.90
C LEU A 38 23.47 16.96 4.18
N SER A 39 24.37 15.99 4.01
CA SER A 39 25.81 16.19 4.16
C SER A 39 26.33 17.25 3.19
N ARG A 40 25.88 17.23 1.93
CA ARG A 40 26.24 18.24 0.91
C ARG A 40 25.78 19.64 1.30
N GLN A 41 24.64 19.75 1.97
CA GLN A 41 24.09 21.01 2.47
C GLN A 41 24.71 21.46 3.80
N GLY A 42 25.68 20.71 4.35
CA GLY A 42 26.28 20.99 5.66
C GLY A 42 25.33 20.73 6.83
N VAL A 43 24.21 20.04 6.59
CA VAL A 43 23.24 19.64 7.60
C VAL A 43 23.67 18.27 8.16
N ARG A 44 23.43 18.05 9.44
CA ARG A 44 23.71 16.76 10.08
C ARG A 44 22.85 15.67 9.45
N THR A 45 23.46 14.55 9.05
CA THR A 45 22.76 13.40 8.48
C THR A 45 21.80 12.73 9.48
N THR A 46 22.00 12.94 10.78
CA THR A 46 21.15 12.43 11.85
C THR A 46 19.84 13.21 12.04
N VAL A 47 19.67 14.37 11.40
CA VAL A 47 18.50 15.24 11.64
C VAL A 47 17.17 14.56 11.35
N MET A 48 17.13 13.62 10.39
CA MET A 48 15.92 12.86 10.10
C MET A 48 15.56 11.93 11.26
N ALA A 49 16.50 11.11 11.72
CA ALA A 49 16.31 10.19 12.84
C ALA A 49 16.00 10.92 14.15
N GLU A 50 16.66 12.06 14.41
CA GLU A 50 16.40 12.92 15.57
C GLU A 50 14.94 13.43 15.61
N ASN A 51 14.32 13.60 14.44
CA ASN A 51 12.93 14.05 14.30
C ASN A 51 11.96 12.89 14.01
N GLY A 52 12.40 11.63 14.16
CA GLY A 52 11.59 10.45 13.90
C GLY A 52 11.19 10.25 12.43
N MET A 53 11.83 10.96 11.49
CA MET A 53 11.57 10.83 10.06
C MET A 53 12.44 9.73 9.46
N HIS A 54 11.80 8.75 8.81
CA HIS A 54 12.49 7.66 8.12
C HIS A 54 11.85 7.44 6.76
N VAL A 55 12.65 7.42 5.70
CA VAL A 55 12.18 7.07 4.37
C VAL A 55 12.07 5.53 4.26
N ASP A 56 12.93 4.80 4.97
CA ASP A 56 13.03 3.35 5.03
C ASP A 56 12.48 2.76 6.35
N ALA A 57 11.14 2.72 6.45
CA ALA A 57 10.37 2.06 7.52
C ALA A 57 10.41 2.76 8.90
N ASP A 58 9.26 3.15 9.44
CA ASP A 58 8.64 2.36 10.50
C ASP A 58 7.57 1.34 10.02
N GLY A 59 7.65 0.11 10.53
CA GLY A 59 6.86 -1.05 10.07
C GLY A 59 5.35 -0.96 10.33
N HIS A 60 4.90 -0.04 11.18
CA HIS A 60 3.50 0.09 11.56
C HIS A 60 2.61 0.75 10.48
N GLU A 61 3.17 1.56 9.59
CA GLU A 61 2.38 2.28 8.57
C GLU A 61 2.04 1.44 7.33
N THR A 62 2.70 0.29 7.15
CA THR A 62 2.51 -0.57 5.97
C THR A 62 1.18 -1.33 5.98
N TRP A 63 0.53 -1.42 7.14
CA TRP A 63 -0.73 -2.16 7.27
C TRP A 63 -1.91 -1.49 6.58
N ALA A 64 -1.94 -0.14 6.50
CA ALA A 64 -3.06 0.57 5.91
C ALA A 64 -3.23 0.28 4.40
N PRO A 65 -2.18 0.43 3.55
CA PRO A 65 -2.28 0.11 2.13
C PRO A 65 -2.60 -1.36 1.87
N VAL A 66 -2.00 -2.27 2.64
CA VAL A 66 -2.22 -3.72 2.50
C VAL A 66 -3.67 -4.08 2.85
N GLY A 67 -4.21 -3.53 3.95
CA GLY A 67 -5.60 -3.76 4.35
C GLY A 67 -6.60 -3.28 3.29
N ILE A 68 -6.40 -2.08 2.73
CA ILE A 68 -7.24 -1.55 1.65
C ILE A 68 -7.15 -2.45 0.40
N ALA A 69 -5.94 -2.85 0.02
CA ALA A 69 -5.75 -3.73 -1.13
C ALA A 69 -6.48 -5.07 -0.96
N LEU A 70 -6.43 -5.67 0.24
CA LEU A 70 -7.15 -6.90 0.55
C LEU A 70 -8.66 -6.71 0.50
N ALA A 71 -9.18 -5.64 1.11
CA ALA A 71 -10.61 -5.33 1.11
C ALA A 71 -11.17 -5.14 -0.30
N LEU A 72 -10.36 -4.66 -1.25
CA LEU A 72 -10.74 -4.51 -2.65
C LEU A 72 -10.57 -5.81 -3.45
N ALA A 73 -9.44 -6.51 -3.29
CA ALA A 73 -9.11 -7.68 -4.10
C ALA A 73 -9.98 -8.90 -3.79
N VAL A 74 -10.29 -9.14 -2.50
CA VAL A 74 -11.07 -10.32 -2.06
C VAL A 74 -12.46 -10.40 -2.71
N PRO A 75 -13.33 -9.37 -2.64
CA PRO A 75 -14.64 -9.42 -3.28
C PRO A 75 -14.54 -9.42 -4.82
N ALA A 76 -13.57 -8.73 -5.41
CA ALA A 76 -13.37 -8.72 -6.86
C ALA A 76 -13.05 -10.13 -7.41
N VAL A 77 -12.15 -10.85 -6.74
CA VAL A 77 -11.77 -12.22 -7.13
C VAL A 77 -12.94 -13.18 -6.90
N ALA A 78 -13.63 -13.08 -5.77
CA ALA A 78 -14.81 -13.92 -5.48
C ALA A 78 -15.92 -13.73 -6.52
N GLY A 79 -16.13 -12.49 -6.96
CA GLY A 79 -17.07 -12.13 -8.01
C GLY A 79 -16.67 -12.62 -9.41
N LEU A 80 -15.39 -12.53 -9.77
CA LEU A 80 -14.88 -13.01 -11.07
C LEU A 80 -14.87 -14.55 -11.17
N ALA A 81 -14.69 -15.24 -10.04
CA ALA A 81 -14.71 -16.71 -9.99
C ALA A 81 -16.10 -17.32 -10.25
N GLY A 82 -17.15 -16.51 -10.44
CA GLY A 82 -18.51 -16.99 -10.67
C GLY A 82 -19.08 -17.81 -9.50
N SER A 83 -18.43 -17.76 -8.34
CA SER A 83 -18.90 -18.43 -7.14
C SER A 83 -20.20 -17.76 -6.72
N GLY A 84 -21.28 -18.54 -6.55
CA GLY A 84 -22.59 -18.03 -6.08
C GLY A 84 -22.55 -17.38 -4.68
N TRP A 85 -21.36 -17.19 -4.11
CA TRP A 85 -21.06 -16.63 -2.79
C TRP A 85 -20.54 -15.18 -2.87
N ALA A 86 -20.41 -14.60 -4.07
CA ALA A 86 -19.94 -13.23 -4.26
C ALA A 86 -20.75 -12.19 -3.46
N GLY A 87 -22.06 -12.42 -3.30
CA GLY A 87 -22.93 -11.60 -2.44
C GLY A 87 -22.59 -11.71 -0.96
N THR A 88 -22.29 -12.90 -0.46
CA THR A 88 -21.96 -13.16 0.95
C THR A 88 -20.59 -12.58 1.32
N VAL A 89 -19.58 -12.72 0.45
CA VAL A 89 -18.23 -12.19 0.70
C VAL A 89 -18.22 -10.66 0.71
N SER A 90 -18.97 -10.03 -0.21
CA SER A 90 -19.14 -8.57 -0.24
C SER A 90 -19.79 -8.04 1.03
N TRP A 91 -20.77 -8.77 1.59
CA TRP A 91 -21.46 -8.38 2.83
C TRP A 91 -20.50 -8.32 4.03
N THR A 92 -19.63 -9.32 4.19
CA THR A 92 -18.65 -9.37 5.29
C THR A 92 -17.52 -8.35 5.16
N VAL A 93 -17.09 -8.01 3.93
CA VAL A 93 -15.94 -7.12 3.70
C VAL A 93 -16.35 -5.65 3.65
N ALA A 94 -17.50 -5.33 3.04
CA ALA A 94 -17.90 -3.95 2.76
C ALA A 94 -19.01 -3.40 3.69
N GLY A 95 -19.74 -4.26 4.42
CA GLY A 95 -20.94 -3.85 5.14
C GLY A 95 -22.12 -3.50 4.20
N PRO A 96 -23.36 -3.41 4.71
CA PRO A 96 -24.54 -3.13 3.88
C PRO A 96 -24.55 -1.69 3.35
N PRO A 97 -25.21 -1.42 2.19
CA PRO A 97 -25.45 -0.06 1.70
C PRO A 97 -26.41 0.73 2.59
#